data_AF-A0A953TQD4-F1
#
_entry.id   AF-A0A953TQD4-F1
#
_cell.length_a   1.000
_cell.length_b   1.000
_cell.length_c   1.000
_cell.angle_alpha   90.00
_cell.angle_beta   90.00
_cell.angle_gamma   90.00
#
_symmetry.space_group_name_H-M   'P 1'
#
loop_
_entity.id
_entity.type
_entity.pdbx_description
1 polymer ?
#
loop_
_entity_poly.entity_id
_entity_poly.type
_entity_poly.pdbx_seq_one_letter_code
_entity_poly.pdbx_strand_id
1 'polypeptide(L)'
;MFTRRMLVGSVLTTFVFGPAAVLGQQKAAAPRAPVALEFPVTMQQNVTAGATPVGTKIKAKLTVATLVNGVVFPRNSVFSGEVTESVAKSATEPSRLAIRMDLVEWKNGSAPIKVYLTGWYYPTRMDAGQDLAYGPPNTSATWKTGRGAGTRPDPNSPASQPFPGHETDGSADSGPTAPLAVTSDHRAMMKDVASARNTDGSVAITCTRSNIKLDKVTSYVLAAGELVPSK
;
A
#
# COMPACT_ATOMS: atom_id res chain seq x y z
N MET A 1 19.01 -16.14 71.44
CA MET A 1 19.61 -17.49 71.35
C MET A 1 20.05 -17.70 69.91
N PHE A 2 21.35 -17.54 69.66
CA PHE A 2 21.97 -17.63 68.34
C PHE A 2 22.63 -19.00 68.19
N THR A 3 22.09 -19.85 67.32
CA THR A 3 22.66 -21.18 67.07
C THR A 3 23.59 -21.10 65.86
N ARG A 4 24.89 -20.98 66.14
CA ARG A 4 25.98 -21.27 65.18
C ARG A 4 26.01 -22.77 64.92
N ARG A 5 26.13 -23.16 63.65
CA ARG A 5 26.76 -24.42 63.27
C ARG A 5 27.79 -24.14 62.18
N MET A 6 29.06 -24.21 62.58
CA MET A 6 30.19 -24.38 61.69
C MET A 6 30.17 -25.80 61.13
N LEU A 7 30.48 -25.95 59.85
CA LEU A 7 31.00 -27.20 59.32
C LEU A 7 32.13 -26.89 58.36
N VAL A 8 33.33 -27.21 58.85
CA VAL A 8 34.61 -27.27 58.14
C VAL A 8 34.56 -28.50 57.23
N GLY A 9 34.86 -28.32 55.94
CA GLY A 9 34.84 -29.42 54.98
C GLY A 9 35.82 -29.16 53.84
N SER A 10 36.90 -29.93 53.87
CA SER A 10 38.13 -29.86 53.10
C SER A 10 38.04 -29.58 51.60
N VAL A 11 39.03 -28.83 51.14
CA VAL A 11 39.45 -28.56 49.76
C VAL A 11 39.73 -29.87 49.01
N LEU A 12 39.18 -30.00 47.80
CA LEU A 12 39.76 -30.82 46.73
C LEU A 12 39.76 -29.99 45.45
N THR A 13 40.95 -29.53 45.05
CA THR A 13 41.17 -28.69 43.87
C THR A 13 41.43 -29.58 42.66
N THR A 14 40.41 -29.82 41.84
CA THR A 14 40.56 -30.39 40.50
C THR A 14 40.43 -29.27 39.48
N PHE A 15 41.58 -28.75 39.02
CA PHE A 15 41.66 -27.87 37.85
C PHE A 15 41.38 -28.69 36.59
N VAL A 16 40.13 -28.69 36.14
CA VAL A 16 39.76 -29.14 34.79
C VAL A 16 39.78 -27.93 33.87
N PHE A 17 40.80 -27.86 33.02
CA PHE A 17 40.88 -26.95 31.88
C PHE A 17 39.80 -27.37 30.87
N GLY A 18 38.64 -26.69 30.90
CA GLY A 18 37.57 -26.82 29.92
C GLY A 18 37.57 -25.62 28.96
N PRO A 19 37.43 -25.81 27.64
CA PRO A 19 37.50 -24.73 26.68
C PRO A 19 36.37 -23.72 26.89
N ALA A 20 36.71 -22.44 26.84
CA ALA A 20 35.75 -21.35 26.79
C ALA A 20 34.99 -21.39 25.45
N ALA A 21 33.97 -22.23 25.36
CA ALA A 21 32.91 -22.05 24.39
C ALA A 21 32.04 -20.91 24.91
N VAL A 22 32.43 -19.67 24.60
CA VAL A 22 31.51 -18.53 24.62
C VAL A 22 30.44 -18.87 23.58
N LEU A 23 29.35 -19.52 24.02
CA LEU A 23 28.09 -19.42 23.32
C LEU A 23 27.73 -17.94 23.40
N GLY A 24 28.14 -17.18 22.38
CA GLY A 24 27.60 -15.87 22.11
C GLY A 24 26.10 -16.05 22.10
N GLN A 25 25.46 -15.63 23.19
CA GLN A 25 24.02 -15.56 23.29
C GLN A 25 23.64 -14.58 22.19
N GLN A 26 23.27 -15.11 21.02
CA GLN A 26 22.80 -14.34 19.90
C GLN A 26 21.60 -13.60 20.46
N LYS A 27 21.79 -12.30 20.73
CA LYS A 27 20.73 -11.41 21.21
C LYS A 27 19.56 -11.69 20.31
N ALA A 28 18.51 -12.28 20.88
CA ALA A 28 17.28 -12.55 20.16
C ALA A 28 16.96 -11.25 19.42
N ALA A 29 16.84 -11.34 18.09
CA ALA A 29 16.44 -10.20 17.29
C ALA A 29 15.20 -9.65 17.99
N ALA A 30 15.26 -8.36 18.37
CA ALA A 30 14.15 -7.71 19.05
C ALA A 30 12.88 -8.10 18.28
N PRO A 31 11.81 -8.56 18.96
CA PRO A 31 10.59 -8.95 18.27
C PRO A 31 10.25 -7.83 17.31
N ARG A 32 10.24 -8.16 16.01
CA ARG A 32 9.90 -7.23 14.94
C ARG A 32 8.60 -6.59 15.39
N ALA A 33 8.61 -5.27 15.57
CA ALA A 33 7.40 -4.54 15.95
C ALA A 33 6.26 -5.06 15.07
N PRO A 34 5.10 -5.43 15.66
CA PRO A 34 4.00 -6.01 14.90
C PRO A 34 3.77 -5.10 13.70
N VAL A 35 3.85 -5.69 12.50
CA VAL A 35 3.58 -4.97 11.26
C VAL A 35 2.20 -4.37 11.47
N ALA A 36 2.15 -3.05 11.61
CA ALA A 36 0.90 -2.36 11.84
C ALA A 36 -0.03 -2.74 10.69
N LEU A 37 -1.23 -3.20 11.01
CA LEU A 37 -2.13 -3.76 10.02
C LEU A 37 -2.63 -2.62 9.12
N GLU A 38 -2.20 -2.63 7.86
CA GLU A 38 -2.50 -1.60 6.85
C GLU A 38 -3.59 -2.12 5.91
N PHE A 39 -4.54 -1.27 5.58
CA PHE A 39 -5.60 -1.54 4.62
C PHE A 39 -5.58 -0.47 3.53
N PRO A 40 -5.04 -0.78 2.34
CA PRO A 40 -5.11 0.13 1.22
C PRO A 40 -6.55 0.19 0.69
N VAL A 41 -7.14 1.38 0.66
CA VAL A 41 -8.53 1.60 0.28
C VAL A 41 -8.70 2.76 -0.69
N THR A 42 -9.69 2.67 -1.56
CA THR A 42 -10.18 3.81 -2.37
C THR A 42 -11.48 4.33 -1.78
N MET A 43 -11.62 5.64 -1.66
CA MET A 43 -12.84 6.24 -1.14
C MET A 43 -13.99 6.10 -2.14
N GLN A 44 -15.21 5.84 -1.66
CA GLN A 44 -16.40 5.83 -2.53
C GLN A 44 -16.96 7.25 -2.77
N GLN A 45 -16.54 8.20 -1.95
CA GLN A 45 -16.94 9.60 -2.01
C GLN A 45 -15.73 10.52 -1.81
N ASN A 46 -15.81 11.74 -2.35
CA ASN A 46 -14.80 12.75 -2.05
C ASN A 46 -15.01 13.24 -0.61
N VAL A 47 -13.92 13.44 0.12
CA VAL A 47 -13.95 14.01 1.48
C VAL A 47 -13.05 15.23 1.48
N THR A 48 -13.54 16.35 1.99
CA THR A 48 -12.76 17.58 2.11
C THR A 48 -12.89 18.13 3.51
N ALA A 49 -11.75 18.36 4.17
CA ALA A 49 -11.71 18.91 5.50
C ALA A 49 -12.41 20.29 5.57
N GLY A 50 -13.31 20.43 6.54
CA GLY A 50 -14.17 21.59 6.76
C GLY A 50 -15.40 21.69 5.83
N ALA A 51 -15.42 20.97 4.70
CA ALA A 51 -16.60 20.90 3.84
C ALA A 51 -17.46 19.67 4.16
N THR A 52 -16.84 18.55 4.53
CA THR A 52 -17.55 17.35 4.97
C THR A 52 -17.81 17.43 6.48
N PRO A 53 -19.07 17.49 6.95
CA PRO A 53 -19.36 17.60 8.38
C PRO A 53 -18.91 16.39 9.19
N VAL A 54 -18.61 16.60 10.47
CA VAL A 54 -18.41 15.52 11.45
C VAL A 54 -19.69 14.68 11.55
N GLY A 55 -19.55 13.36 11.68
CA GLY A 55 -20.64 12.39 11.67
C GLY A 55 -21.07 11.91 10.28
N THR A 56 -20.53 12.50 9.20
CA THR A 56 -20.81 12.03 7.84
C THR A 56 -20.37 10.58 7.66
N LYS A 57 -21.27 9.72 7.18
CA LYS A 57 -20.95 8.31 6.91
C LYS A 57 -20.09 8.16 5.67
N ILE A 58 -18.94 7.50 5.82
CA ILE A 58 -17.96 7.28 4.76
C ILE A 58 -17.89 5.80 4.42
N LYS A 59 -17.75 5.51 3.13
CA LYS A 59 -17.43 4.19 2.63
C LYS A 59 -16.13 4.20 1.83
N ALA A 60 -15.34 3.14 1.99
CA ALA A 60 -14.13 2.92 1.22
C ALA A 60 -14.07 1.46 0.76
N LYS A 61 -13.43 1.19 -0.39
CA LYS A 61 -13.27 -0.17 -0.92
C LYS A 61 -11.83 -0.62 -0.75
N LEU A 62 -11.65 -1.83 -0.25
CA LEU A 62 -10.34 -2.46 -0.13
C LEU A 62 -9.74 -2.74 -1.51
N THR A 63 -8.52 -2.29 -1.77
CA THR A 63 -7.88 -2.44 -3.07
C THR A 63 -7.12 -3.76 -3.20
N VAL A 64 -6.59 -4.28 -2.09
CA VAL A 64 -5.81 -5.53 -2.01
C VAL A 64 -6.38 -6.41 -0.92
N ALA A 65 -6.58 -7.71 -1.21
CA ALA A 65 -7.06 -8.64 -0.19
C ALA A 65 -6.09 -8.71 1.00
N THR A 66 -6.61 -8.69 2.23
CA THR A 66 -5.80 -8.63 3.44
C THR A 66 -6.19 -9.75 4.40
N LEU A 67 -5.21 -10.49 4.90
CA LEU A 67 -5.43 -11.51 5.93
C LEU A 67 -5.30 -10.88 7.32
N VAL A 68 -6.36 -10.97 8.11
CA VAL A 68 -6.45 -10.41 9.47
C VAL A 68 -6.85 -11.51 10.43
N ASN A 69 -5.97 -11.86 11.37
CA ASN A 69 -6.26 -12.88 12.40
C ASN A 69 -6.83 -14.19 11.83
N GLY A 70 -6.33 -14.65 10.68
CA GLY A 70 -6.83 -15.87 10.01
C GLY A 70 -8.07 -15.68 9.13
N VAL A 71 -8.66 -14.49 9.10
CA VAL A 71 -9.79 -14.13 8.24
C VAL A 71 -9.30 -13.32 7.05
N VAL A 72 -9.61 -13.78 5.83
CA VAL A 72 -9.30 -13.01 4.61
C VAL A 72 -10.39 -12.00 4.39
N PHE A 73 -10.02 -10.71 4.33
CA PHE A 73 -10.85 -9.65 3.79
C PHE A 73 -10.62 -9.61 2.27
N PRO A 74 -11.62 -9.99 1.45
CA PRO A 74 -11.45 -10.02 0.02
C PRO A 74 -11.24 -8.63 -0.58
N ARG A 75 -10.60 -8.56 -1.75
CA ARG A 75 -10.59 -7.34 -2.56
C ARG A 75 -12.03 -6.84 -2.78
N ASN A 76 -12.19 -5.53 -2.82
CA ASN A 76 -13.48 -4.83 -2.90
C ASN A 76 -14.38 -4.96 -1.67
N SER A 77 -13.87 -5.47 -0.54
CA SER A 77 -14.58 -5.34 0.75
C SER A 77 -14.84 -3.88 1.07
N VAL A 78 -16.01 -3.58 1.60
CA VAL A 78 -16.45 -2.22 1.90
C VAL A 78 -16.20 -1.92 3.36
N PHE A 79 -15.33 -0.95 3.62
CA PHE A 79 -15.15 -0.35 4.93
C PHE A 79 -16.19 0.76 5.11
N SER A 80 -16.93 0.70 6.21
CA SER A 80 -17.96 1.67 6.59
C SER A 80 -17.58 2.34 7.91
N GLY A 81 -17.78 3.66 7.96
CA GLY A 81 -17.35 4.47 9.09
C GLY A 81 -17.90 5.89 9.04
N GLU A 82 -17.21 6.78 9.74
CA GLU A 82 -17.62 8.18 9.85
C GLU A 82 -16.44 9.15 9.98
N VAL A 83 -16.70 10.39 9.60
CA VAL A 83 -15.81 11.52 9.88
C VAL A 83 -15.93 11.89 11.36
N THR A 84 -14.83 11.88 12.09
CA THR A 84 -14.77 12.20 13.52
C THR A 84 -14.20 13.59 13.79
N GLU A 85 -13.42 14.14 12.87
CA GLU A 85 -12.93 15.52 12.92
C GLU A 85 -12.88 16.07 11.49
N SER A 86 -13.28 17.33 11.29
CA SER A 86 -13.23 17.99 9.98
C SER A 86 -13.15 19.50 10.15
N VAL A 87 -11.96 20.05 9.93
CA VAL A 87 -11.64 21.46 10.12
C VAL A 87 -10.95 22.00 8.87
N ALA A 88 -11.52 23.06 8.30
CA ALA A 88 -10.91 23.78 7.18
C ALA A 88 -9.62 24.49 7.64
N LYS A 89 -8.64 24.58 6.76
CA LYS A 89 -7.48 25.43 6.92
C LYS A 89 -7.94 26.88 7.06
N SER A 90 -7.47 27.56 8.11
CA SER A 90 -7.68 28.99 8.31
C SER A 90 -6.35 29.76 8.18
N ALA A 91 -6.34 31.05 8.48
CA ALA A 91 -5.09 31.82 8.51
C ALA A 91 -4.18 31.37 9.66
N THR A 92 -4.77 30.98 10.80
CA THR A 92 -4.07 30.71 12.06
C THR A 92 -4.05 29.23 12.42
N GLU A 93 -4.98 28.42 11.89
CA GLU A 93 -5.14 27.02 12.25
C GLU A 93 -4.93 26.08 11.05
N PRO A 94 -4.27 24.93 11.27
CA PRO A 94 -4.10 23.92 10.23
C PRO A 94 -5.43 23.25 9.90
N SER A 95 -5.56 22.74 8.68
CA SER A 95 -6.64 21.82 8.35
C SER A 95 -6.48 20.52 9.14
N ARG A 96 -7.60 19.97 9.61
CA ARG A 96 -7.63 18.70 10.34
C ARG A 96 -8.72 17.80 9.78
N LEU A 97 -8.42 16.51 9.67
CA LEU A 97 -9.36 15.50 9.22
C LEU A 97 -9.10 14.21 9.98
N ALA A 98 -10.14 13.63 10.57
CA ALA A 98 -10.09 12.30 11.16
C ALA A 98 -11.26 11.48 10.64
N ILE A 99 -10.97 10.28 10.16
CA ILE A 99 -11.97 9.32 9.69
C ILE A 99 -11.72 8.01 10.41
N ARG A 100 -12.78 7.46 11.01
CA ARG A 100 -12.77 6.16 11.69
C ARG A 100 -13.66 5.21 10.93
N MET A 101 -13.17 4.01 10.66
CA MET A 101 -13.97 2.89 10.14
C MET A 101 -14.25 1.90 11.25
N ASP A 102 -15.48 1.41 11.29
CA ASP A 102 -16.03 0.60 12.38
C ASP A 102 -16.44 -0.82 11.90
N LEU A 103 -16.70 -0.97 10.59
CA LEU A 103 -17.19 -2.21 9.99
C LEU A 103 -16.54 -2.45 8.64
N VAL A 104 -16.21 -3.71 8.35
CA VAL A 104 -15.86 -4.16 7.00
C VAL A 104 -16.86 -5.23 6.55
N GLU A 105 -17.37 -5.10 5.34
CA GLU A 105 -18.40 -5.97 4.76
C GLU A 105 -17.93 -6.52 3.41
N TRP A 106 -18.21 -7.80 3.15
CA TRP A 106 -17.99 -8.46 1.88
C TRP A 106 -19.16 -9.38 1.56
N LYS A 107 -19.17 -9.98 0.36
CA LYS A 107 -20.33 -10.69 -0.20
C LYS A 107 -21.03 -11.65 0.77
N ASN A 108 -20.27 -12.37 1.61
CA ASN A 108 -20.76 -13.43 2.48
C ASN A 108 -20.36 -13.23 3.95
N GLY A 109 -20.04 -12.01 4.38
CA GLY A 109 -19.64 -11.79 5.75
C GLY A 109 -19.34 -10.34 6.09
N SER A 110 -19.22 -10.08 7.38
CA SER A 110 -18.78 -8.81 7.90
C SER A 110 -17.94 -9.03 9.16
N ALA A 111 -17.08 -8.08 9.46
CA ALA A 111 -16.29 -8.09 10.69
C ALA A 111 -16.25 -6.68 11.30
N PRO A 112 -16.40 -6.54 12.62
CA PRO A 112 -16.13 -5.29 13.29
C PRO A 112 -14.63 -5.00 13.22
N ILE A 113 -14.27 -3.75 12.97
CA ILE A 113 -12.89 -3.31 12.86
C ILE A 113 -12.78 -1.87 13.35
N LYS A 114 -11.68 -1.50 13.99
CA LYS A 114 -11.44 -0.11 14.40
C LYS A 114 -10.14 0.37 13.78
N VAL A 115 -10.26 1.07 12.65
CA VAL A 115 -9.11 1.62 11.91
C VAL A 115 -9.35 3.07 11.55
N TYR A 116 -8.26 3.82 11.38
CA TYR A 116 -8.29 5.24 11.13
C TYR A 116 -7.53 5.59 9.87
N LEU A 117 -7.93 6.70 9.25
CA LEU A 117 -7.18 7.29 8.15
C LEU A 117 -5.82 7.78 8.61
N THR A 118 -4.79 7.41 7.84
CA THR A 118 -3.41 7.85 8.06
C THR A 118 -2.99 8.85 6.98
N GLY A 119 -1.82 9.49 7.16
CA GLY A 119 -1.22 10.37 6.16
C GLY A 119 -0.54 9.63 5.01
N TRP A 120 -0.79 8.33 4.83
CA TRP A 120 -0.15 7.49 3.83
C TRP A 120 -1.08 7.18 2.66
N TYR A 121 -0.52 7.09 1.46
CA TYR A 121 -1.22 6.66 0.26
C TYR A 121 -0.31 5.81 -0.63
N TYR A 122 -0.91 5.01 -1.50
CA TYR A 122 -0.22 4.27 -2.56
C TYR A 122 -0.31 5.09 -3.85
N PRO A 123 0.82 5.58 -4.38
CA PRO A 123 0.84 6.29 -5.66
C PRO A 123 0.34 5.38 -6.77
N THR A 124 -0.48 5.93 -7.66
CA THR A 124 -0.81 5.30 -8.92
C THR A 124 0.41 5.32 -9.82
N ARG A 125 0.89 4.16 -10.24
CA ARG A 125 1.82 4.07 -11.37
C ARG A 125 0.96 4.02 -12.63
N MET A 126 1.20 4.96 -13.54
CA MET A 126 0.89 4.70 -14.93
C MET A 126 1.98 3.77 -15.39
N ASP A 127 1.66 2.49 -15.57
CA ASP A 127 2.52 1.64 -16.37
C ASP A 127 2.53 2.27 -17.76
N ALA A 128 3.61 2.98 -18.10
CA ALA A 128 3.96 3.13 -19.50
C ALA A 128 4.01 1.70 -20.00
N GLY A 129 3.04 1.32 -20.82
CA GLY A 129 2.83 -0.07 -21.22
C GLY A 129 4.18 -0.69 -21.53
N GLN A 130 4.40 -1.90 -21.04
CA GLN A 130 5.59 -2.67 -21.41
C GLN A 130 5.77 -2.49 -22.91
N ASP A 131 6.87 -1.86 -23.32
CA ASP A 131 7.23 -1.71 -24.71
C ASP A 131 7.57 -3.12 -25.20
N LEU A 132 6.53 -3.90 -25.47
CA LEU A 132 6.58 -5.18 -26.16
C LEU A 132 6.74 -4.89 -27.67
N ALA A 133 7.57 -3.91 -28.03
CA ALA A 133 8.12 -3.81 -29.35
C ALA A 133 9.12 -4.97 -29.52
N TYR A 134 8.63 -6.15 -29.87
CA TYR A 134 9.44 -7.17 -30.51
C TYR A 134 9.69 -6.72 -31.96
N GLY A 135 10.47 -5.65 -32.10
CA GLY A 135 10.88 -5.06 -33.37
C GLY A 135 12.32 -4.59 -33.23
N PRO A 136 13.19 -4.84 -34.20
CA PRO A 136 14.60 -4.51 -34.07
C PRO A 136 14.78 -3.00 -33.82
N PRO A 137 15.81 -2.61 -33.05
CA PRO A 137 15.99 -1.24 -32.62
C PRO A 137 16.18 -0.32 -33.83
N ASN A 138 15.21 0.57 -34.05
CA ASN A 138 15.33 1.62 -35.06
C ASN A 138 16.32 2.68 -34.53
N THR A 139 17.58 2.53 -34.91
CA THR A 139 18.57 3.60 -34.78
C THR A 139 18.17 4.77 -35.68
N SER A 140 17.74 5.85 -35.03
CA SER A 140 17.90 7.26 -35.40
C SER A 140 18.17 7.63 -36.87
N ALA A 141 17.28 8.48 -37.39
CA ALA A 141 17.52 9.54 -38.37
C ALA A 141 18.04 9.13 -39.77
N THR A 142 17.24 9.40 -40.80
CA THR A 142 17.55 10.42 -41.83
C THR A 142 16.49 10.33 -42.93
N TRP A 143 15.69 11.38 -43.02
CA TRP A 143 14.81 11.68 -44.14
C TRP A 143 15.70 12.24 -45.24
N LYS A 144 16.06 11.44 -46.24
CA LYS A 144 16.32 11.89 -47.62
C LYS A 144 16.62 10.75 -48.60
N THR A 145 15.94 10.84 -49.74
CA THR A 145 16.34 10.41 -51.09
C THR A 145 16.54 8.93 -51.43
N GLY A 146 15.94 8.56 -52.57
CA GLY A 146 16.65 7.76 -53.57
C GLY A 146 16.09 6.37 -53.81
N ARG A 147 15.75 6.09 -55.08
CA ARG A 147 15.33 4.80 -55.62
C ARG A 147 16.25 3.66 -55.15
N GLY A 148 15.67 2.52 -54.79
CA GLY A 148 16.41 1.29 -54.52
C GLY A 148 15.46 0.11 -54.38
N ALA A 149 15.70 -0.93 -55.18
CA ALA A 149 14.87 -2.10 -55.36
C ALA A 149 14.69 -2.94 -54.08
N GLY A 150 13.46 -3.38 -53.82
CA GLY A 150 13.13 -4.42 -52.87
C GLY A 150 11.88 -5.13 -53.36
N THR A 151 12.03 -6.37 -53.79
CA THR A 151 10.97 -7.20 -54.35
C THR A 151 9.85 -7.35 -53.33
N ARG A 152 8.65 -6.87 -53.65
CA ARG A 152 7.46 -7.09 -52.83
C ARG A 152 7.22 -8.62 -52.77
N PRO A 153 7.09 -9.24 -51.59
CA PRO A 153 6.77 -10.67 -51.53
C PRO A 153 5.44 -10.93 -52.21
N ASP A 154 5.37 -12.01 -52.98
CA ASP A 154 4.17 -12.43 -53.72
C ASP A 154 3.00 -12.62 -52.75
N PRO A 155 1.85 -11.96 -52.97
CA PRO A 155 0.66 -12.14 -52.13
C PRO A 155 0.12 -13.58 -52.14
N ASN A 156 0.55 -14.43 -53.09
CA ASN A 156 0.16 -15.84 -53.18
C ASN A 156 1.16 -16.82 -52.52
N SER A 157 2.17 -16.34 -51.77
CA SER A 157 3.05 -17.24 -51.03
C SER A 157 2.33 -17.87 -49.83
N PRO A 158 2.45 -19.20 -49.59
CA PRO A 158 1.81 -19.87 -48.46
C PRO A 158 2.34 -19.43 -47.08
N ALA A 159 3.43 -18.67 -47.04
CA ALA A 159 3.92 -18.00 -45.83
C ALA A 159 3.12 -16.73 -45.44
N SER A 160 2.21 -16.27 -46.30
CA SER A 160 1.41 -15.05 -46.13
C SER A 160 -0.03 -15.32 -45.69
N GLN A 161 -0.38 -16.56 -45.31
CA GLN A 161 -1.71 -16.85 -44.81
C GLN A 161 -1.86 -16.48 -43.33
N PRO A 162 -2.93 -15.78 -42.94
CA PRO A 162 -3.22 -15.54 -41.53
C PRO A 162 -3.66 -16.85 -40.84
N PHE A 163 -3.32 -16.97 -39.56
CA PHE A 163 -3.73 -18.09 -38.70
C PHE A 163 -5.26 -18.24 -38.71
N PRO A 164 -5.81 -19.46 -38.92
CA PRO A 164 -7.25 -19.66 -38.98
C PRO A 164 -7.86 -19.59 -37.57
N GLY A 165 -8.72 -18.60 -37.34
CA GLY A 165 -9.49 -18.46 -36.09
C GLY A 165 -10.07 -17.08 -35.76
N HIS A 166 -10.15 -16.14 -36.72
CA HIS A 166 -10.71 -14.81 -36.44
C HIS A 166 -12.03 -14.60 -37.20
N GLU A 167 -13.14 -14.98 -36.55
CA GLU A 167 -14.45 -14.44 -36.91
C GLU A 167 -14.48 -12.97 -36.51
N THR A 168 -14.75 -12.13 -37.52
CA THR A 168 -14.71 -10.68 -37.43
C THR A 168 -16.16 -10.21 -37.34
N ASP A 169 -16.62 -9.85 -36.14
CA ASP A 169 -17.77 -8.98 -35.99
C ASP A 169 -17.28 -7.63 -35.48
N GLY A 170 -17.46 -6.63 -36.35
CA GLY A 170 -16.95 -5.28 -36.17
C GLY A 170 -17.70 -4.49 -35.10
N SER A 171 -16.93 -3.74 -34.32
CA SER A 171 -17.24 -2.34 -34.00
C SER A 171 -15.94 -1.64 -33.63
N ALA A 172 -15.84 -0.41 -34.12
CA ALA A 172 -14.65 0.41 -34.13
C ALA A 172 -14.10 0.76 -32.75
N ASP A 173 -12.85 1.22 -32.78
CA ASP A 173 -12.14 2.01 -31.76
C ASP A 173 -11.25 1.24 -30.77
N SER A 174 -10.24 0.54 -31.30
CA SER A 174 -9.00 0.26 -30.56
C SER A 174 -8.12 1.51 -30.53
N GLY A 175 -8.54 2.53 -29.76
CA GLY A 175 -7.62 3.53 -29.24
C GLY A 175 -6.57 2.84 -28.33
N PRO A 176 -5.39 3.45 -28.09
CA PRO A 176 -4.41 2.87 -27.20
C PRO A 176 -5.07 2.61 -25.84
N THR A 177 -5.04 1.35 -25.40
CA THR A 177 -5.52 0.94 -24.07
C THR A 177 -4.96 1.91 -23.06
N ALA A 178 -5.84 2.71 -22.44
CA ALA A 178 -5.45 3.63 -21.39
C ALA A 178 -4.64 2.83 -20.35
N PRO A 179 -3.47 3.33 -19.91
CA PRO A 179 -2.64 2.60 -18.95
C PRO A 179 -3.51 2.24 -17.75
N LEU A 180 -3.62 0.94 -17.46
CA LEU A 180 -4.29 0.48 -16.27
C LEU A 180 -3.49 1.01 -15.08
N ALA A 181 -4.11 1.88 -14.31
CA ALA A 181 -3.56 2.43 -13.08
C ALA A 181 -3.30 1.29 -12.08
N VAL A 182 -2.04 0.87 -11.95
CA VAL A 182 -1.62 -0.12 -10.96
C VAL A 182 -1.13 0.63 -9.72
N THR A 183 -1.60 0.22 -8.55
CA THR A 183 -1.13 0.77 -7.27
C THR A 183 0.33 0.35 -7.06
N SER A 184 1.21 1.30 -6.74
CA SER A 184 2.61 1.00 -6.41
C SER A 184 2.73 0.00 -5.25
N ASP A 185 3.82 -0.77 -5.19
CA ASP A 185 4.10 -1.67 -4.05
C ASP A 185 4.52 -0.94 -2.76
N HIS A 186 4.82 0.36 -2.86
CA HIS A 186 5.31 1.19 -1.78
C HIS A 186 4.33 2.31 -1.49
N ARG A 187 4.05 2.53 -0.21
CA ARG A 187 3.32 3.71 0.26
C ARG A 187 4.23 4.93 0.24
N ALA A 188 3.63 6.10 0.06
CA ALA A 188 4.26 7.40 0.20
C ALA A 188 3.47 8.25 1.19
N MET A 189 4.16 9.18 1.86
CA MET A 189 3.51 10.13 2.75
C MET A 189 2.85 11.23 1.92
N MET A 190 1.62 11.61 2.28
CA MET A 190 0.93 12.74 1.68
C MET A 190 1.75 14.01 1.93
N LYS A 191 1.89 14.82 0.89
CA LYS A 191 2.68 16.05 0.94
C LYS A 191 2.10 17.01 1.99
N ASP A 192 2.97 17.56 2.84
CA ASP A 192 2.62 18.55 3.88
C ASP A 192 1.53 18.07 4.86
N VAL A 193 1.34 16.74 4.99
CA VAL A 193 0.40 16.13 5.92
C VAL A 193 1.16 15.42 7.03
N ALA A 194 0.79 15.72 8.28
CA ALA A 194 1.26 15.03 9.47
C ALA A 194 0.13 14.18 10.07
N SER A 195 0.45 12.97 10.52
CA SER A 195 -0.43 12.16 11.37
C SER A 195 -0.16 12.45 12.84
N ALA A 196 -1.21 12.58 13.63
CA ALA A 196 -1.12 12.67 15.08
C ALA A 196 -2.04 11.65 15.71
N ARG A 197 -1.52 10.95 16.72
CA ARG A 197 -2.29 10.01 17.53
C ARG A 197 -2.76 10.71 18.81
N ASN A 198 -4.05 10.65 19.04
CA ASN A 198 -4.66 11.13 20.27
C ASN A 198 -4.54 10.08 21.38
N THR A 199 -4.70 10.51 22.63
CA THR A 199 -4.61 9.64 23.83
C THR A 199 -5.65 8.53 23.85
N ASP A 200 -6.77 8.69 23.15
CA ASP A 200 -7.83 7.68 22.96
C ASP A 200 -7.50 6.65 21.86
N GLY A 201 -6.32 6.78 21.24
CA GLY A 201 -5.87 5.92 20.15
C GLY A 201 -6.45 6.28 18.79
N SER A 202 -7.23 7.37 18.66
CA SER A 202 -7.69 7.90 17.38
C SER A 202 -6.53 8.55 16.61
N VAL A 203 -6.64 8.56 15.28
CA VAL A 203 -5.66 9.19 14.40
C VAL A 203 -6.34 10.34 13.67
N ALA A 204 -5.75 11.51 13.76
CA ALA A 204 -6.11 12.68 12.99
C ALA A 204 -4.95 13.04 12.06
N ILE A 205 -5.27 13.42 10.83
CA ILE A 205 -4.30 13.97 9.90
C ILE A 205 -4.46 15.48 9.82
N THR A 206 -3.33 16.19 9.75
CA THR A 206 -3.29 17.65 9.76
C THR A 206 -2.43 18.18 8.63
N CYS A 207 -2.83 19.32 8.05
CA CYS A 207 -2.08 20.00 7.00
C CYS A 207 -2.05 21.51 7.26
N THR A 208 -0.85 22.10 7.25
CA THR A 208 -0.66 23.54 7.48
C THR A 208 -0.82 24.37 6.20
N ARG A 209 -0.74 23.74 5.02
CA ARG A 209 -0.66 24.41 3.72
C ARG A 209 -2.01 24.55 3.02
N SER A 210 -2.90 23.58 3.17
CA SER A 210 -4.17 23.53 2.43
C SER A 210 -5.22 22.69 3.16
N ASN A 211 -6.45 22.72 2.66
CA ASN A 211 -7.48 21.77 3.08
C ASN A 211 -7.11 20.37 2.61
N ILE A 212 -7.19 19.40 3.52
CA ILE A 212 -7.01 17.99 3.19
C ILE A 212 -8.17 17.55 2.29
N LYS A 213 -7.83 16.93 1.16
CA LYS A 213 -8.78 16.39 0.19
C LYS A 213 -8.48 14.93 -0.08
N LEU A 214 -9.51 14.11 0.02
CA LEU A 214 -9.48 12.70 -0.34
C LEU A 214 -10.38 12.50 -1.56
N ASP A 215 -9.84 11.91 -2.60
CA ASP A 215 -10.55 11.61 -3.84
C ASP A 215 -10.88 10.12 -3.96
N LYS A 216 -11.57 9.72 -5.03
CA LYS A 216 -12.01 8.33 -5.24
C LYS A 216 -11.00 7.45 -5.98
N VAL A 217 -9.92 8.05 -6.48
CA VAL A 217 -8.97 7.41 -7.40
C VAL A 217 -7.69 7.02 -6.66
N THR A 218 -7.28 7.83 -5.71
CA THR A 218 -6.11 7.61 -4.86
C THR A 218 -6.39 6.48 -3.86
N SER A 219 -5.42 5.58 -3.72
CA SER A 219 -5.46 4.52 -2.72
C SER A 219 -4.87 5.03 -1.41
N TYR A 220 -5.69 5.32 -0.42
CA TYR A 220 -5.28 5.78 0.91
C TYR A 220 -5.07 4.59 1.86
N VAL A 221 -4.36 4.81 2.96
CA VAL A 221 -4.09 3.76 3.94
C VAL A 221 -4.89 3.98 5.22
N LEU A 222 -5.72 2.98 5.56
CA LEU A 222 -6.31 2.86 6.89
C LEU A 222 -5.43 1.95 7.76
N ALA A 223 -5.28 2.28 9.04
CA ALA A 223 -4.55 1.45 9.99
C ALA A 223 -5.13 1.52 11.40
N ALA A 224 -4.87 0.50 12.20
CA ALA A 224 -5.26 0.47 13.62
C ALA A 224 -4.40 1.41 14.49
N GLY A 225 -3.38 2.05 13.91
CA GLY A 225 -2.47 2.97 14.58
C GLY A 225 -1.60 3.74 13.57
N GLU A 226 -0.65 4.53 14.08
CA GLU A 226 0.29 5.28 13.25
C GLU A 226 1.31 4.35 12.58
N LEU A 227 1.52 4.55 11.28
CA LEU A 227 2.46 3.78 10.49
C LEU A 227 3.79 4.53 10.42
N VAL A 228 4.87 3.87 10.83
CA VAL A 228 6.24 4.39 10.74
C VAL A 228 6.67 4.39 9.27
N PRO A 229 7.49 5.34 8.79
CA PRO A 229 8.01 5.32 7.44
C PRO A 229 8.68 3.99 7.08
N SER A 230 8.35 3.45 5.91
CA SER A 230 9.14 2.38 5.30
C SER A 230 10.51 2.96 4.92
N LYS A 231 11.58 2.41 5.51
CA LYS A 231 12.97 2.78 5.27
C LYS A 231 13.39 2.51 3.83
#